data_AF-A0A6A6RMI0-F1
#
_entry.id   AF-A0A6A6RMI0-F1
#
_cell.length_a   1.000
_cell.length_b   1.000
_cell.length_c   1.000
_cell.angle_alpha   90.00
_cell.angle_beta   90.00
_cell.angle_gamma   90.00
#
_symmetry.space_group_name_H-M   'P 1'
#
loop_
_entity.id
_entity.type
_entity.pdbx_description
1 polymer ?
#
loop_
_entity_poly.entity_id
_entity_poly.type
_entity_poly.pdbx_seq_one_letter_code
_entity_poly.pdbx_strand_id
1 'polypeptide(L)'
;MLQRSLFRASRQAARSVQQPIQPAAFATIRQQAGARAAPAFRWYSDAAPAAEAKPTENAEEAKPDEVARLKEAVEKKEQDIIAKQDKYLRSIADYRNLQERTRREVAAAKDFAIQRFARDLIESVDDLDRALQNVPTDKLTPENPDLVTLYEGLKLTDLILINSLKRHGLQRFDPSIESEKFDPNKHEAVFHAPMKDKNDGTCFITQQKGFLLNKRVLRAAKVGVVKNS
;
A
#
# COMPACT_ATOMS: atom_id res chain seq x y z
N MET A 1 22.92 -42.34 -59.22
CA MET A 1 24.14 -41.51 -59.31
C MET A 1 24.12 -40.55 -58.12
N LEU A 2 24.84 -40.89 -57.06
CA LEU A 2 26.10 -40.23 -56.66
C LEU A 2 25.82 -38.81 -56.10
N GLN A 3 25.61 -38.73 -54.78
CA GLN A 3 26.65 -38.37 -53.80
C GLN A 3 27.04 -36.89 -53.86
N ARG A 4 26.69 -36.15 -52.81
CA ARG A 4 27.70 -35.39 -52.04
C ARG A 4 27.16 -34.97 -50.68
N SER A 5 27.64 -35.71 -49.69
CA SER A 5 27.62 -35.44 -48.28
C SER A 5 28.72 -34.44 -47.89
N LEU A 6 28.61 -33.96 -46.64
CA LEU A 6 29.66 -33.43 -45.76
C LEU A 6 29.98 -31.93 -45.85
N PHE A 7 29.51 -31.21 -44.83
CA PHE A 7 30.25 -30.36 -43.87
C PHE A 7 29.13 -29.68 -43.03
N ARG A 8 29.04 -29.72 -41.70
CA ARG A 8 30.06 -29.82 -40.67
C ARG A 8 29.37 -30.10 -39.31
N ALA A 9 29.84 -31.14 -38.64
CA ALA A 9 30.01 -31.32 -37.19
C ALA A 9 29.24 -30.42 -36.18
N SER A 10 28.39 -31.10 -35.39
CA SER A 10 28.37 -31.12 -33.92
C SER A 10 28.71 -29.83 -33.14
N ARG A 11 27.72 -29.34 -32.40
CA ARG A 11 27.88 -29.11 -30.96
C ARG A 11 26.57 -29.45 -30.24
N GLN A 12 26.68 -30.43 -29.34
CA GLN A 12 25.76 -30.64 -28.24
C GLN A 12 25.53 -29.35 -27.45
N ALA A 13 24.43 -29.38 -26.68
CA ALA A 13 24.06 -28.51 -25.57
C ALA A 13 23.00 -27.46 -25.90
N ALA A 14 21.74 -27.80 -25.60
CA ALA A 14 20.83 -27.00 -24.76
C ALA A 14 19.39 -27.53 -24.90
N ARG A 15 19.11 -28.69 -24.29
CA ARG A 15 17.74 -28.92 -23.77
C ARG A 15 17.59 -27.96 -22.60
N SER A 16 16.93 -26.82 -22.81
CA SER A 16 16.58 -25.90 -21.73
C SER A 16 15.49 -26.54 -20.88
N VAL A 17 15.96 -27.10 -19.77
CA VAL A 17 15.21 -27.70 -18.67
C VAL A 17 14.17 -26.71 -18.14
N GLN A 18 12.87 -26.99 -18.35
CA GLN A 18 11.81 -26.44 -17.52
C GLN A 18 11.85 -27.19 -16.18
N GLN A 19 12.32 -26.53 -15.12
CA GLN A 19 12.08 -26.98 -13.74
C GLN A 19 10.93 -26.17 -13.14
N PRO A 20 9.95 -26.81 -12.47
CA PRO A 20 9.01 -26.08 -11.63
C PRO A 20 9.73 -25.61 -10.37
N ILE A 21 9.51 -24.33 -10.01
CA ILE A 21 9.98 -23.72 -8.77
C ILE A 21 9.28 -24.44 -7.60
N GLN A 22 10.01 -25.30 -6.89
CA GLN A 22 9.54 -25.84 -5.62
C GLN A 22 9.67 -24.77 -4.52
N PRO A 23 8.69 -24.60 -3.63
CA PRO A 23 8.89 -23.80 -2.43
C PRO A 23 9.85 -24.55 -1.49
N ALA A 24 10.92 -23.87 -1.09
CA ALA A 24 11.88 -24.41 -0.13
C ALA A 24 11.15 -24.82 1.17
N ALA A 25 11.05 -26.12 1.41
CA ALA A 25 10.61 -26.66 2.69
C ALA A 25 11.63 -26.23 3.76
N PHE A 26 11.18 -25.41 4.71
CA PHE A 26 11.92 -25.18 5.95
C PHE A 26 12.11 -26.53 6.64
N ALA A 27 13.35 -27.04 6.62
CA ALA A 27 13.73 -28.18 7.43
C ALA A 27 13.55 -27.79 8.89
N THR A 28 12.58 -28.42 9.55
CA THR A 28 12.47 -28.40 11.01
C THR A 28 13.71 -29.05 11.59
N ILE A 29 14.60 -28.22 12.14
CA ILE A 29 15.70 -28.72 12.99
C ILE A 29 15.04 -29.38 14.20
N ARG A 30 14.98 -30.71 14.16
CA ARG A 30 14.65 -31.55 15.30
C ARG A 30 15.80 -31.43 16.29
N GLN A 31 15.67 -30.54 17.27
CA GLN A 31 16.55 -30.49 18.44
C GLN A 31 16.43 -31.82 19.18
N GLN A 32 17.43 -32.69 19.02
CA GLN A 32 17.70 -33.75 19.98
C GLN A 32 18.22 -33.09 21.27
N ALA A 33 17.44 -33.24 22.34
CA ALA A 33 17.84 -32.91 23.69
C ALA A 33 18.99 -33.85 24.12
N GLY A 34 20.23 -33.37 24.04
CA GLY A 34 21.38 -33.93 24.73
C GLY A 34 21.68 -33.06 25.94
N ALA A 35 21.28 -33.51 27.13
CA ALA A 35 21.62 -32.85 28.38
C ALA A 35 23.14 -32.87 28.60
N ARG A 36 23.80 -31.72 28.46
CA ARG A 36 25.10 -31.44 29.08
C ARG A 36 24.90 -30.29 30.04
N ALA A 37 24.86 -30.61 31.33
CA ALA A 37 24.87 -29.64 32.41
C ALA A 37 26.25 -28.95 32.43
N ALA A 38 26.28 -27.65 32.12
CA ALA A 38 27.41 -26.79 32.41
C ALA A 38 27.10 -26.03 33.72
N PRO A 39 28.03 -25.97 34.70
CA PRO A 39 27.75 -25.30 35.95
C PRO A 39 27.74 -23.78 35.73
N ALA A 40 26.61 -23.15 36.06
CA ALA A 40 26.50 -21.71 36.15
C ALA A 40 27.16 -21.26 37.46
N PHE A 41 28.36 -20.67 37.39
CA PHE A 41 28.92 -19.92 38.51
C PHE A 41 28.07 -18.68 38.76
N ARG A 42 27.16 -18.76 39.73
CA ARG A 42 26.49 -17.59 40.31
C ARG A 42 27.35 -17.07 41.45
N TRP A 43 27.91 -15.87 41.28
CA TRP A 43 28.49 -15.11 42.38
C TRP A 43 27.34 -14.50 43.19
N TYR A 44 27.08 -15.03 44.38
CA TYR A 44 26.26 -14.36 45.39
C TYR A 44 27.13 -14.07 46.61
N SER A 45 27.26 -12.78 46.91
CA SER A 45 27.70 -12.27 48.21
C SER A 45 26.52 -12.38 49.16
N ASP A 46 26.56 -13.36 50.06
CA ASP A 46 26.12 -13.21 51.47
C ASP A 46 26.21 -14.56 52.20
N ALA A 47 27.29 -14.73 52.96
CA ALA A 47 27.34 -15.55 54.16
C ALA A 47 28.59 -15.18 54.97
N ALA A 48 28.38 -14.66 56.17
CA ALA A 48 29.38 -14.54 57.23
C ALA A 48 28.88 -15.37 58.45
N PRO A 49 29.71 -15.70 59.45
CA PRO A 49 31.18 -15.80 59.52
C PRO A 49 31.65 -17.18 60.08
N ALA A 50 32.94 -17.48 59.99
CA ALA A 50 33.78 -18.21 60.98
C ALA A 50 34.85 -19.09 60.30
N ALA A 51 36.09 -18.63 60.35
CA ALA A 51 37.25 -19.36 60.88
C ALA A 51 38.53 -18.62 60.48
N GLU A 52 39.32 -18.27 61.48
CA GLU A 52 40.56 -17.51 61.41
C GLU A 52 41.62 -18.23 60.57
N ALA A 53 42.20 -17.51 59.60
CA ALA A 53 43.53 -17.80 59.07
C ALA A 53 44.27 -16.47 58.87
N LYS A 54 45.43 -16.37 59.52
CA LYS A 54 46.32 -15.20 59.54
C LYS A 54 46.78 -14.78 58.14
N PRO A 55 47.08 -13.49 57.94
CA PRO A 55 47.31 -12.90 56.63
C PRO A 55 48.66 -13.36 56.06
N THR A 56 48.63 -14.00 54.90
CA THR A 56 49.79 -14.03 54.02
C THR A 56 49.62 -12.88 53.05
N GLU A 57 50.31 -11.78 53.35
CA GLU A 57 50.65 -10.74 52.39
C GLU A 57 51.37 -11.42 51.21
N ASN A 58 50.63 -11.69 50.14
CA ASN A 58 51.16 -11.64 48.80
C ASN A 58 50.31 -10.61 48.06
N ALA A 59 50.61 -9.34 48.34
CA ALA A 59 50.50 -8.31 47.33
C ALA A 59 51.50 -8.69 46.23
N GLU A 60 51.09 -9.60 45.34
CA GLU A 60 51.69 -9.65 44.01
C GLU A 60 51.35 -8.31 43.38
N GLU A 61 52.32 -7.41 43.41
CA GLU A 61 52.37 -6.22 42.60
C GLU A 61 52.09 -6.65 41.15
N ALA A 62 50.84 -6.54 40.74
CA ALA A 62 50.49 -6.60 39.33
C ALA A 62 51.38 -5.56 38.65
N LYS A 63 52.29 -6.04 37.79
CA LYS A 63 53.27 -5.19 37.12
C LYS A 63 52.53 -3.97 36.56
N PRO A 64 53.03 -2.74 36.77
CA PRO A 64 52.32 -1.52 36.37
C PRO A 64 51.92 -1.53 34.88
N ASP A 65 52.68 -2.24 34.03
CA ASP A 65 52.39 -2.47 32.61
C ASP A 65 51.14 -3.33 32.33
N GLU A 66 50.85 -4.31 33.17
CA GLU A 66 49.71 -5.22 32.96
C GLU A 66 48.41 -4.56 33.40
N VAL A 67 48.47 -3.77 34.48
CA VAL A 67 47.35 -2.93 34.93
C VAL A 67 47.06 -1.81 33.92
N ALA A 68 48.08 -1.22 33.31
CA ALA A 68 47.91 -0.21 32.25
C ALA A 68 47.25 -0.81 30.98
N ARG A 69 47.71 -1.98 30.52
CA ARG A 69 47.10 -2.70 29.38
C ARG A 69 45.65 -3.10 29.63
N LEU A 70 45.32 -3.52 30.86
CA LEU A 70 43.95 -3.86 31.23
C LEU A 70 43.04 -2.63 31.24
N LYS A 71 43.52 -1.47 31.70
CA LYS A 71 42.78 -0.20 31.66
C LYS A 71 42.49 0.25 30.23
N GLU A 72 43.49 0.23 29.34
CA GLU A 72 43.29 0.54 27.92
C GLU A 72 42.31 -0.42 27.25
N ALA A 73 42.32 -1.71 27.62
CA ALA A 73 41.37 -2.69 27.10
C ALA A 73 39.94 -2.47 27.60
N VAL A 74 39.77 -1.97 28.83
CA VAL A 74 38.47 -1.58 29.39
C VAL A 74 37.94 -0.33 28.68
N GLU A 75 38.75 0.71 28.52
CA GLU A 75 38.37 1.94 27.83
C GLU A 75 37.95 1.68 26.37
N LYS A 76 38.70 0.84 25.64
CA LYS A 76 38.33 0.42 24.28
C LYS A 76 36.99 -0.32 24.26
N LYS A 77 36.74 -1.21 25.23
CA LYS A 77 35.47 -1.93 25.34
C LYS A 77 34.31 -1.00 25.69
N GLU A 78 34.52 0.01 26.53
CA GLU A 78 33.52 1.00 26.86
C GLU A 78 33.15 1.85 25.64
N GLN A 79 34.15 2.29 24.86
CA GLN A 79 33.91 2.98 23.59
C GLN A 79 33.15 2.10 22.59
N ASP A 80 33.49 0.81 22.48
CA ASP A 80 32.78 -0.15 21.64
C ASP A 80 31.33 -0.36 22.10
N ILE A 81 31.09 -0.39 23.42
CA ILE A 81 29.74 -0.51 23.99
C ILE A 81 28.92 0.73 23.63
N ILE A 82 29.45 1.93 23.80
CA ILE A 82 28.77 3.18 23.46
C ILE A 82 28.45 3.20 21.95
N ALA A 83 29.42 2.86 21.09
CA ALA A 83 29.20 2.80 19.65
C ALA A 83 28.15 1.76 19.24
N LYS A 84 28.09 0.61 19.93
CA LYS A 84 27.06 -0.42 19.69
C LYS A 84 25.69 0.00 20.22
N GLN A 85 25.63 0.67 21.36
CA GLN A 85 24.38 1.20 21.91
C GLN A 85 23.79 2.27 20.99
N ASP A 86 24.60 3.18 20.47
CA ASP A 86 24.15 4.17 19.49
C ASP A 86 23.59 3.50 18.21
N LYS A 87 24.33 2.53 17.64
CA LYS A 87 23.87 1.74 16.50
C LYS A 87 22.56 1.01 16.79
N TYR A 88 22.41 0.46 17.99
CA TYR A 88 21.22 -0.26 18.42
C TYR A 88 20.01 0.67 18.60
N LEU A 89 20.20 1.83 19.24
CA LEU A 89 19.15 2.82 19.40
C LEU A 89 18.69 3.38 18.05
N ARG A 90 19.65 3.65 17.15
CA ARG A 90 19.35 4.06 15.78
C ARG A 90 18.59 2.99 15.01
N SER A 91 18.99 1.71 15.09
CA SER A 91 18.29 0.63 14.39
C SER A 91 16.87 0.43 14.91
N ILE A 92 16.63 0.59 16.21
CA ILE A 92 15.28 0.59 16.79
C ILE A 92 14.45 1.75 16.23
N ALA A 93 15.02 2.95 16.16
CA ALA A 93 14.34 4.12 15.62
C ALA A 93 13.97 3.92 14.14
N ASP A 94 14.91 3.42 13.33
CA ASP A 94 14.68 3.11 11.92
C ASP A 94 13.60 2.04 11.74
N TYR A 95 13.60 1.00 12.58
CA TYR A 95 12.58 -0.05 12.55
C TYR A 95 11.19 0.49 12.90
N ARG A 96 11.07 1.36 13.91
CA ARG A 96 9.79 2.00 14.25
C ARG A 96 9.29 2.91 13.13
N ASN A 97 10.17 3.69 12.52
CA ASN A 97 9.84 4.52 11.37
C ASN A 97 9.37 3.68 10.18
N LEU A 98 10.04 2.55 9.93
CA LEU A 98 9.65 1.60 8.88
C LEU A 98 8.28 0.98 9.16
N GLN A 99 7.99 0.58 10.41
CA GLN A 99 6.69 0.03 10.80
C GLN A 99 5.57 1.03 10.57
N GLU A 100 5.74 2.27 11.03
CA GLU A 100 4.76 3.35 10.83
C GLU A 100 4.54 3.65 9.35
N ARG A 101 5.62 3.72 8.57
CA ARG A 101 5.55 3.91 7.12
C ARG A 101 4.81 2.77 6.43
N THR A 102 5.18 1.53 6.72
CA THR A 102 4.56 0.34 6.14
C THR A 102 3.07 0.29 6.49
N ARG A 103 2.69 0.65 7.73
CA ARG A 103 1.28 0.70 8.13
C ARG A 103 0.48 1.69 7.29
N ARG A 104 1.03 2.88 7.02
CA ARG A 104 0.40 3.89 6.16
C ARG A 104 0.33 3.44 4.71
N GLU A 105 1.40 2.84 4.18
CA GLU A 105 1.43 2.29 2.82
C GLU A 105 0.42 1.16 2.64
N VAL A 106 0.28 0.26 3.62
CA VAL A 106 -0.74 -0.81 3.58
C VAL A 106 -2.15 -0.25 3.65
N ALA A 107 -2.41 0.76 4.48
CA ALA A 107 -3.71 1.42 4.53
C ALA A 107 -4.03 2.09 3.18
N ALA A 108 -3.09 2.87 2.64
CA ALA A 108 -3.21 3.48 1.32
C ALA A 108 -3.44 2.43 0.22
N ALA A 109 -2.68 1.33 0.22
CA ALA A 109 -2.84 0.27 -0.76
C ALA A 109 -4.23 -0.38 -0.72
N LYS A 110 -4.82 -0.55 0.48
CA LYS A 110 -6.20 -1.03 0.62
C LYS A 110 -7.21 -0.05 0.04
N ASP A 111 -7.03 1.24 0.30
CA ASP A 111 -7.91 2.29 -0.23
C ASP A 111 -7.83 2.39 -1.76
N PHE A 112 -6.64 2.16 -2.34
CA PHE A 112 -6.41 2.24 -3.79
C PHE A 112 -6.61 0.93 -4.55
N ALA A 113 -6.70 -0.22 -3.87
CA ALA A 113 -6.83 -1.53 -4.51
C ALA A 113 -8.04 -1.61 -5.45
N ILE A 114 -9.15 -0.95 -5.08
CA ILE A 114 -10.41 -0.97 -5.83
C ILE A 114 -10.44 0.11 -6.92
N GLN A 115 -9.46 1.02 -6.96
CA GLN A 115 -9.50 2.19 -7.85
C GLN A 115 -9.62 1.84 -9.33
N ARG A 116 -8.87 0.84 -9.80
CA ARG A 116 -8.90 0.40 -11.20
C ARG A 116 -10.25 -0.23 -11.54
N PHE A 117 -10.70 -1.15 -10.70
CA PHE A 117 -12.01 -1.79 -10.86
C PHE A 117 -13.16 -0.78 -10.87
N ALA A 118 -13.10 0.22 -9.97
CA ALA A 118 -14.08 1.30 -9.90
C ALA A 118 -14.11 2.14 -11.18
N ARG A 119 -12.94 2.42 -11.78
CA ARG A 119 -12.85 3.17 -13.05
C ARG A 119 -13.54 2.42 -14.18
N ASP A 120 -13.25 1.13 -14.33
CA ASP A 120 -13.83 0.31 -15.38
C ASP A 120 -15.36 0.20 -15.21
N LEU A 121 -15.85 0.11 -13.97
CA LEU A 121 -17.28 0.04 -13.67
C LEU A 121 -18.01 1.38 -13.92
N ILE A 122 -17.34 2.52 -13.69
CA ILE A 122 -17.90 3.84 -13.97
C ILE A 122 -18.25 4.01 -15.45
N GLU A 123 -17.47 3.42 -16.36
CA GLU A 123 -17.79 3.46 -17.80
C GLU A 123 -19.14 2.77 -18.09
N SER A 124 -19.40 1.64 -17.43
CA SER A 124 -20.70 0.96 -17.55
C SER A 124 -21.87 1.76 -16.97
N VAL A 125 -21.65 2.51 -15.89
CA VAL A 125 -22.66 3.42 -15.32
C VAL A 125 -22.99 4.54 -16.30
N ASP A 126 -21.98 5.12 -16.95
CA ASP A 126 -22.19 6.17 -17.96
C ASP A 126 -22.93 5.64 -19.19
N ASP A 127 -22.69 4.39 -19.59
CA ASP A 127 -23.43 3.75 -20.68
C ASP A 127 -24.91 3.57 -20.33
N LEU A 128 -25.23 3.22 -19.08
CA LEU A 128 -26.61 3.17 -18.59
C LEU A 128 -27.25 4.56 -18.56
N ASP A 129 -26.55 5.58 -18.07
CA ASP A 129 -27.02 6.97 -18.11
C ASP A 129 -27.31 7.42 -19.56
N ARG A 130 -26.40 7.11 -20.49
CA ARG A 130 -26.55 7.44 -21.91
C ARG A 130 -27.72 6.70 -22.53
N ALA A 131 -27.91 5.43 -22.18
CA ALA A 131 -29.05 4.64 -22.62
C ALA A 131 -30.37 5.28 -22.15
N LEU A 132 -30.44 5.71 -20.89
CA LEU A 132 -31.62 6.40 -20.33
C LEU A 132 -31.88 7.76 -21.01
N GLN A 133 -30.83 8.53 -21.31
CA GLN A 133 -30.95 9.84 -21.98
C GLN A 133 -31.37 9.74 -23.46
N ASN A 134 -30.99 8.64 -24.13
CA ASN A 134 -31.30 8.44 -25.54
C ASN A 134 -32.77 8.06 -25.80
N VAL A 135 -33.52 7.66 -24.76
CA VAL A 135 -34.94 7.33 -24.91
C VAL A 135 -35.73 8.64 -25.06
N PRO A 136 -36.41 8.88 -26.21
CA PRO A 136 -37.19 10.10 -26.39
C PRO A 136 -38.36 10.14 -25.41
N THR A 137 -38.50 11.24 -24.68
CA THR A 137 -39.60 11.45 -23.72
C THR A 137 -40.97 11.34 -24.39
N ASP A 138 -41.07 11.70 -25.67
CA ASP A 138 -42.30 11.67 -26.46
C ASP A 138 -42.81 10.24 -26.71
N LYS A 139 -41.94 9.23 -26.57
CA LYS A 139 -42.28 7.82 -26.75
C LYS A 139 -42.55 7.09 -25.42
N LEU A 140 -42.32 7.75 -24.28
CA LEU A 140 -42.74 7.27 -22.96
C LEU A 140 -44.21 7.61 -22.71
N THR A 141 -45.08 7.19 -23.62
CA THR A 141 -46.52 7.32 -23.48
C THR A 141 -47.13 5.94 -23.18
N PRO A 142 -48.33 5.89 -22.57
CA PRO A 142 -49.03 4.62 -22.34
C PRO A 142 -49.38 3.85 -23.63
N GLU A 143 -49.14 4.45 -24.80
CA GLU A 143 -49.23 3.81 -26.11
C GLU A 143 -48.17 2.71 -26.29
N ASN A 144 -47.04 2.78 -25.58
CA ASN A 144 -45.97 1.78 -25.61
C ASN A 144 -45.62 1.29 -24.19
N PRO A 145 -46.46 0.46 -23.56
CA PRO A 145 -46.27 0.02 -22.17
C PRO A 145 -44.96 -0.77 -21.96
N ASP A 146 -44.50 -1.51 -22.97
CA ASP A 146 -43.25 -2.28 -22.91
C ASP A 146 -42.02 -1.37 -22.78
N LEU A 147 -42.01 -0.24 -23.50
CA LEU A 147 -40.91 0.74 -23.43
C LEU A 147 -40.86 1.44 -22.08
N VAL A 148 -42.03 1.79 -21.53
CA VAL A 148 -42.13 2.41 -20.19
C VAL A 148 -41.62 1.43 -19.13
N THR A 149 -42.05 0.18 -19.18
CA THR A 149 -41.63 -0.86 -18.23
C THR A 149 -40.11 -1.12 -18.31
N LEU A 150 -39.55 -1.16 -19.52
CA LEU A 150 -38.11 -1.31 -19.72
C LEU A 150 -37.32 -0.11 -19.17
N TYR A 151 -37.78 1.12 -19.44
CA TYR A 151 -37.14 2.33 -18.95
C TYR A 151 -37.14 2.39 -17.41
N GLU A 152 -38.26 2.05 -16.78
CA GLU A 152 -38.36 1.96 -15.33
C GLU A 152 -37.44 0.88 -14.75
N GLY A 153 -37.39 -0.30 -15.38
CA GLY A 153 -36.47 -1.37 -15.00
C GLY A 153 -35.00 -0.92 -15.06
N LEU A 154 -34.60 -0.27 -16.15
CA LEU A 154 -33.25 0.29 -16.31
C LEU A 154 -32.94 1.34 -15.24
N LYS A 155 -33.88 2.25 -14.97
CA LYS A 155 -33.73 3.28 -13.92
C LYS A 155 -33.56 2.65 -12.54
N LEU A 156 -34.30 1.59 -12.23
CA LEU A 156 -34.14 0.85 -10.96
C LEU A 156 -32.77 0.18 -10.87
N THR A 157 -32.29 -0.43 -11.95
CA THR A 157 -30.94 -1.03 -11.96
C THR A 157 -29.84 0.00 -11.76
N ASP A 158 -29.93 1.18 -12.37
CA ASP A 158 -28.98 2.28 -12.14
C ASP A 158 -28.96 2.72 -10.66
N LEU A 159 -30.15 2.90 -10.06
CA LEU A 159 -30.26 3.26 -8.64
C LEU A 159 -29.65 2.21 -7.72
N ILE A 160 -29.91 0.92 -7.96
CA ILE A 160 -29.34 -0.17 -7.18
C ILE A 160 -27.83 -0.20 -7.32
N LEU A 161 -27.32 -0.03 -8.54
CA LEU A 161 -25.88 -0.02 -8.83
C LEU A 161 -25.18 1.14 -8.12
N ILE A 162 -25.72 2.36 -8.22
CA ILE A 162 -25.18 3.53 -7.53
C ILE A 162 -25.20 3.34 -6.01
N ASN A 163 -26.28 2.79 -5.46
CA ASN A 163 -26.37 2.53 -4.02
C ASN A 163 -25.35 1.47 -3.57
N SER A 164 -25.09 0.45 -4.40
CA SER A 164 -24.03 -0.53 -4.16
C SER A 164 -22.65 0.15 -4.16
N LEU A 165 -22.38 1.01 -5.15
CA LEU A 165 -21.12 1.76 -5.23
C LEU A 165 -20.89 2.68 -4.03
N LYS A 166 -21.94 3.36 -3.56
CA LYS A 166 -21.88 4.21 -2.36
C LYS A 166 -21.44 3.43 -1.12
N ARG A 167 -21.84 2.17 -0.95
CA ARG A 167 -21.41 1.31 0.17
C ARG A 167 -19.90 1.03 0.14
N HIS A 168 -19.29 1.03 -1.04
CA HIS A 168 -17.85 0.85 -1.24
C HIS A 168 -17.08 2.19 -1.27
N GLY A 169 -17.70 3.29 -0.87
CA GLY A 169 -17.05 4.61 -0.79
C GLY A 169 -16.99 5.38 -2.11
N LEU A 170 -17.69 4.92 -3.15
CA LEU A 170 -17.85 5.62 -4.42
C LEU A 170 -19.05 6.57 -4.39
N GLN A 171 -18.78 7.86 -4.41
CA GLN A 171 -19.80 8.91 -4.40
C GLN A 171 -19.85 9.61 -5.75
N ARG A 172 -21.01 9.54 -6.40
CA ARG A 172 -21.34 10.31 -7.60
C ARG A 172 -21.65 11.75 -7.18
N PHE A 173 -21.08 12.72 -7.87
CA PHE A 173 -21.39 14.14 -7.66
C PHE A 173 -21.70 14.83 -9.00
N ASP A 174 -22.61 15.78 -8.95
CA ASP A 174 -23.07 16.54 -10.12
C ASP A 174 -23.16 18.04 -9.75
N PRO A 175 -22.16 18.84 -10.15
CA PRO A 175 -22.09 20.26 -9.76
C PRO A 175 -23.16 21.13 -10.45
N SER A 176 -23.83 20.63 -11.48
CA SER A 176 -24.87 21.39 -12.19
C SER A 176 -26.18 21.51 -11.41
N ILE A 177 -26.49 20.50 -10.57
CA ILE A 177 -27.73 20.45 -9.79
C ILE A 177 -27.70 21.51 -8.68
N GLU A 178 -26.56 21.66 -8.02
CA GLU A 178 -26.38 22.58 -6.90
C GLU A 178 -25.94 23.99 -7.36
N SER A 179 -25.78 24.20 -8.67
CA SER A 179 -25.17 25.42 -9.23
C SER A 179 -23.87 25.78 -8.50
N GLU A 180 -23.03 24.77 -8.26
CA GLU A 180 -21.79 24.91 -7.51
C GLU A 180 -20.80 25.78 -8.30
N LYS A 181 -19.96 26.53 -7.57
CA LYS A 181 -18.84 27.25 -8.18
C LYS A 181 -17.83 26.25 -8.73
N PHE A 182 -17.22 26.58 -9.87
CA PHE A 182 -16.19 25.74 -10.46
C PHE A 182 -14.97 25.58 -9.54
N ASP A 183 -14.64 24.32 -9.18
CA ASP A 183 -13.45 23.93 -8.45
C ASP A 183 -12.53 23.11 -9.37
N PRO A 184 -11.34 23.64 -9.75
CA PRO A 184 -10.39 22.93 -10.61
C PRO A 184 -9.92 21.57 -10.07
N ASN A 185 -10.02 21.33 -8.76
CA ASN A 185 -9.59 20.05 -8.17
C ASN A 185 -10.59 18.93 -8.46
N LYS A 186 -11.87 19.26 -8.69
CA LYS A 186 -12.97 18.29 -8.84
C LYS A 186 -13.61 18.34 -10.23
N HIS A 187 -13.52 19.47 -10.92
CA HIS A 187 -14.25 19.77 -12.15
C HIS A 187 -13.28 19.99 -13.32
N GLU A 188 -13.67 19.47 -14.49
CA GLU A 188 -13.01 19.72 -15.77
C GLU A 188 -13.93 20.60 -16.63
N ALA A 189 -13.52 21.84 -16.88
CA ALA A 189 -14.29 22.76 -17.72
C ALA A 189 -14.06 22.42 -19.21
N VAL A 190 -15.10 21.91 -19.87
CA VAL A 190 -15.01 21.52 -21.29
C VAL A 190 -15.30 22.72 -22.20
N PHE A 191 -16.23 23.60 -21.80
CA PHE A 191 -16.62 24.76 -22.58
C PHE A 191 -17.20 25.87 -21.71
N HIS A 192 -17.23 27.07 -22.27
CA HIS A 192 -17.84 28.26 -21.66
C HIS A 192 -19.05 28.71 -22.45
N ALA A 193 -20.10 29.13 -21.76
CA ALA A 193 -21.29 29.71 -22.39
C ALA A 193 -21.78 30.93 -21.60
N PRO A 194 -22.23 32.00 -22.28
CA PRO A 194 -22.86 33.13 -21.62
C PRO A 194 -24.29 32.75 -21.20
N MET A 195 -24.63 32.97 -19.94
CA MET A 195 -25.96 32.74 -19.36
C MET A 195 -26.30 33.94 -18.47
N LYS A 196 -27.25 34.77 -18.91
CA LYS A 196 -27.65 36.00 -18.21
C LYS A 196 -28.23 35.75 -16.81
N ASP A 197 -28.73 34.55 -16.58
CA ASP A 197 -29.42 34.19 -15.33
C ASP A 197 -28.48 33.63 -14.26
N LYS A 198 -27.21 33.36 -14.58
CA LYS A 198 -26.24 32.73 -13.66
C LYS A 198 -24.96 33.55 -13.54
N ASN A 199 -24.33 33.46 -12.37
CA ASN A 199 -23.07 34.14 -12.08
C ASN A 199 -21.90 33.51 -12.84
N ASP A 200 -20.87 34.34 -13.11
CA ASP A 200 -19.64 33.88 -13.73
C ASP A 200 -18.89 32.86 -12.87
N GLY A 201 -18.34 31.85 -13.54
CA GLY A 201 -17.61 30.77 -12.87
C GLY A 201 -18.49 29.71 -12.22
N THR A 202 -19.81 29.76 -12.41
CA THR A 202 -20.74 28.71 -11.96
C THR A 202 -20.86 27.58 -12.99
N CYS A 203 -20.94 26.33 -12.52
CA CYS A 203 -21.24 25.18 -13.36
C CYS A 203 -22.73 25.18 -13.74
N PHE A 204 -23.06 25.29 -15.04
CA PHE A 204 -24.47 25.31 -15.46
C PHE A 204 -24.97 23.96 -15.96
N ILE A 205 -24.09 23.15 -16.56
CA ILE A 205 -24.41 21.83 -17.09
C ILE A 205 -23.26 20.87 -16.81
N THR A 206 -23.60 19.63 -16.49
CA THR A 206 -22.64 18.53 -16.36
C THR A 206 -22.87 17.58 -17.52
N GLN A 207 -21.91 17.48 -18.43
CA GLN A 207 -21.96 16.51 -19.54
C GLN A 207 -21.65 15.10 -19.04
N GLN A 208 -20.67 14.99 -18.15
CA GLN A 208 -20.24 13.71 -17.59
C GLN A 208 -20.06 13.88 -16.09
N LYS A 209 -20.77 13.07 -15.31
CA LYS A 209 -20.82 13.20 -13.85
C LYS A 209 -19.51 12.75 -13.22
N GLY A 210 -19.15 13.38 -12.10
CA GLY A 210 -17.92 13.09 -11.40
C GLY A 210 -18.09 11.97 -10.38
N PHE A 211 -16.97 11.33 -10.03
CA PHE A 211 -16.93 10.28 -9.00
C PHE A 211 -15.77 10.50 -8.03
N LEU A 212 -16.08 10.40 -6.74
CA LEU A 212 -15.15 10.42 -5.61
C LEU A 212 -15.03 9.01 -5.03
N LEU A 213 -13.81 8.55 -4.75
CA LEU A 213 -13.53 7.33 -3.99
C LEU A 213 -12.88 7.74 -2.66
N ASN A 214 -13.53 7.46 -1.53
CA ASN A 214 -12.99 7.76 -0.19
C ASN A 214 -12.45 9.21 -0.06
N LYS A 215 -13.20 10.19 -0.58
CA LYS A 215 -12.88 11.64 -0.64
C LYS A 215 -11.82 12.06 -1.67
N ARG A 216 -11.26 11.14 -2.46
CA ARG A 216 -10.35 11.44 -3.57
C ARG A 216 -11.11 11.46 -4.89
N VAL A 217 -10.76 12.36 -5.79
CA VAL A 217 -11.31 12.41 -7.16
C VAL A 217 -10.79 11.22 -7.96
N LEU A 218 -11.70 10.33 -8.35
CA LEU A 218 -11.42 9.22 -9.26
C LEU A 218 -11.57 9.66 -10.72
N ARG A 219 -12.63 10.44 -10.97
CA ARG A 219 -12.93 11.08 -12.25
C ARG A 219 -13.55 12.45 -11.98
N ALA A 220 -13.00 13.48 -12.62
CA ALA A 220 -13.55 14.83 -12.55
C ALA A 220 -14.91 14.90 -13.29
N ALA A 221 -15.80 15.77 -12.82
CA ALA A 221 -17.04 16.05 -13.55
C ALA A 221 -16.72 16.97 -14.74
N LYS A 222 -17.15 16.60 -15.94
CA LYS A 222 -17.03 17.45 -17.13
C LYS A 222 -18.18 18.43 -17.18
N VAL A 223 -17.86 19.71 -17.08
CA VAL A 223 -18.85 20.77 -16.88
C VAL A 223 -18.73 21.87 -17.92
N GLY A 224 -19.87 22.49 -18.23
CA GLY A 224 -19.92 23.80 -18.85
C GLY A 224 -19.93 24.88 -17.77
N VAL A 225 -19.04 25.87 -17.91
CA VAL A 225 -18.90 26.97 -16.93
C VAL A 225 -19.43 28.26 -17.53
N VAL A 226 -20.22 29.01 -16.75
CA VAL A 226 -20.75 30.31 -17.20
C VAL A 226 -19.63 31.34 -17.28
N LYS A 227 -19.57 32.04 -18.40
CA LYS A 227 -18.71 33.20 -18.60
C LYS A 227 -19.49 34.27 -19.35
N ASN A 228 -20.05 35.22 -18.62
CA ASN A 228 -20.70 36.39 -19.16
C ASN A 228 -19.60 37.40 -19.48
N SER A 229 -19.14 37.37 -20.75
CA SER A 229 -18.23 38.40 -21.26
C SER A 229 -18.95 39.73 -21.42
#